data_AF-A0A947SBF1-F1
#
_entry.id   AF-A0A947SBF1-F1
#
_cell.length_a   1.000
_cell.length_b   1.000
_cell.length_c   1.000
_cell.angle_alpha   90.00
_cell.angle_beta   90.00
_cell.angle_gamma   90.00
#
_symmetry.space_group_name_H-M   'P 1'
#
loop_
_entity.id
_entity.type
_entity.pdbx_description
1 polymer ?
#
loop_
_entity_poly.entity_id
_entity_poly.type
_entity_poly.pdbx_seq_one_letter_code
_entity_poly.pdbx_strand_id
1 'polypeptide(L)'
;MEIFKKVAKDLVDHKHSYWTPGSFDLALWSKKNSIPNRDNIPVFHSKIKSRNKDGTVDNVNKLPAVEQKKIEAVIKKAYKNMWDRDIIAVERIIGAHSEGSMKFRVFVPKEYPQLAYMVYNNFFKAPEDRPIDVTTIMIPDFDEQMTLVDPISKVTFILGSDYYGELKMSLLRMTMHVSREKKKSLGLHAGSKVYWLRDKKKQLKKKGVLIFGLSGTGKTTITTMGHGLKYPERVRIRQDDINIINEEGYCIGTERN
;
A
#
# COMPACT_ATOMS: atom_id res chain seq x y z
N MET A 1 -12.97 -7.39 14.56
CA MET A 1 -13.27 -6.87 15.92
C MET A 1 -13.93 -5.52 15.80
N GLU A 2 -15.05 -5.26 16.49
CA GLU A 2 -15.89 -4.06 16.24
C GLU A 2 -15.14 -2.73 16.43
N ILE A 3 -14.15 -2.69 17.33
CA ILE A 3 -13.36 -1.49 17.59
C ILE A 3 -12.61 -0.97 16.35
N PHE A 4 -12.13 -1.87 15.48
CA PHE A 4 -11.41 -1.46 14.26
C PHE A 4 -12.31 -0.64 13.34
N LYS A 5 -13.52 -1.14 13.12
CA LYS A 5 -14.54 -0.48 12.28
C LYS A 5 -15.00 0.83 12.91
N LYS A 6 -15.21 0.83 14.23
CA LYS A 6 -15.59 2.04 14.97
C LYS A 6 -14.54 3.14 14.81
N VAL A 7 -13.27 2.87 15.11
CA VAL A 7 -12.22 3.89 15.00
C VAL A 7 -12.07 4.38 13.57
N ALA A 8 -12.09 3.47 12.58
CA ALA A 8 -12.01 3.87 11.17
C ALA A 8 -13.18 4.78 10.75
N LYS A 9 -14.37 4.59 11.32
CA LYS A 9 -15.55 5.45 11.10
C LYS A 9 -15.39 6.78 11.83
N ASP A 10 -15.04 6.76 13.12
CA ASP A 10 -14.89 7.97 13.94
C ASP A 10 -13.84 8.92 13.31
N LEU A 11 -12.74 8.39 12.77
CA LEU A 11 -11.71 9.19 12.08
C LEU A 11 -12.20 9.85 10.78
N VAL A 12 -13.28 9.38 10.17
CA VAL A 12 -13.91 10.07 9.03
C VAL A 12 -14.55 11.38 9.47
N ASP A 13 -15.16 11.36 10.65
CA ASP A 13 -15.91 12.48 11.23
C ASP A 13 -15.02 13.38 12.10
N HIS A 14 -13.71 13.12 12.13
CA HIS A 14 -12.75 13.87 12.93
C HIS A 14 -12.57 15.29 12.37
N LYS A 15 -12.82 16.29 13.22
CA LYS A 15 -12.90 17.71 12.83
C LYS A 15 -11.60 18.30 12.31
N HIS A 16 -10.44 17.78 12.73
CA HIS A 16 -9.12 18.29 12.37
C HIS A 16 -8.43 17.37 11.37
N SER A 17 -9.17 16.97 10.33
CA SER A 17 -8.69 16.10 9.25
C SER A 17 -8.45 16.85 7.94
N TYR A 18 -7.26 16.68 7.38
CA TYR A 18 -6.86 17.21 6.07
C TYR A 18 -7.03 16.12 5.01
N TRP A 19 -8.04 16.27 4.16
CA TRP A 19 -8.47 15.24 3.21
C TRP A 19 -7.77 15.36 1.85
N THR A 20 -7.05 14.29 1.51
CA THR A 20 -6.24 14.10 0.28
C THR A 20 -5.57 15.39 -0.19
N PRO A 21 -4.70 16.03 0.64
CA PRO A 21 -3.98 17.22 0.21
C PRO A 21 -3.14 16.94 -1.04
N GLY A 22 -2.91 17.97 -1.85
CA GLY A 22 -2.16 17.81 -3.09
C GLY A 22 -0.71 17.38 -2.84
N SER A 23 -0.07 16.77 -3.85
CA SER A 23 1.35 16.35 -3.74
C SER A 23 2.27 17.51 -3.35
N PHE A 24 1.97 18.73 -3.82
CA PHE A 24 2.72 19.94 -3.46
C PHE A 24 2.62 20.26 -1.96
N ASP A 25 1.41 20.30 -1.40
CA ASP A 25 1.20 20.58 0.03
C ASP A 25 1.85 19.52 0.90
N LEU A 26 1.66 18.25 0.53
CA LEU A 26 2.28 17.12 1.21
C LEU A 26 3.81 17.20 1.16
N ALA A 27 4.40 17.55 0.01
CA ALA A 27 5.84 17.76 -0.12
C ALA A 27 6.33 18.91 0.77
N LEU A 28 5.60 20.03 0.78
CA LEU A 28 5.92 21.21 1.58
C LEU A 28 5.90 20.88 3.07
N TRP A 29 4.85 20.22 3.56
CA TRP A 29 4.74 19.80 4.96
C TRP A 29 5.81 18.77 5.34
N SER A 30 6.22 17.92 4.37
CA SER A 30 7.26 16.91 4.57
C SER A 30 8.67 17.46 4.62
N LYS A 31 8.91 18.72 4.23
CA LYS A 31 10.26 19.31 4.24
C LYS A 31 10.93 19.20 5.61
N LYS A 32 10.17 19.41 6.70
CA LYS A 32 10.68 19.31 8.08
C LYS A 32 11.20 17.92 8.45
N ASN A 33 10.69 16.88 7.78
CA ASN A 33 11.09 15.48 8.00
C ASN A 33 12.11 15.00 6.95
N SER A 34 12.40 15.81 5.94
CA SER A 34 13.30 15.47 4.83
C SER A 34 14.74 15.86 5.13
N ILE A 35 15.66 15.17 4.48
CA ILE A 35 17.09 15.47 4.51
C ILE A 35 17.40 16.42 3.36
N PRO A 36 17.97 17.61 3.65
CA PRO A 36 18.41 18.53 2.62
C PRO A 36 19.42 17.86 1.67
N ASN A 37 19.27 18.11 0.39
CA ASN A 37 20.23 17.70 -0.64
C ASN A 37 20.25 18.72 -1.78
N ARG A 38 21.25 18.58 -2.66
CA ARG A 38 21.50 19.52 -3.77
C ARG A 38 20.38 19.54 -4.81
N ASP A 39 19.71 18.41 -5.00
CA ASP A 39 18.74 18.23 -6.08
C ASP A 39 17.29 18.53 -5.63
N ASN A 40 17.11 18.91 -4.35
CA ASN A 40 15.81 19.15 -3.73
C ASN A 40 14.84 17.96 -3.89
N ILE A 41 15.39 16.74 -3.94
CA ILE A 41 14.63 15.49 -4.02
C ILE A 41 14.29 15.06 -2.59
N PRO A 42 13.03 14.82 -2.22
CA PRO A 42 12.71 14.42 -0.84
C PRO A 42 13.40 13.10 -0.45
N VAL A 43 14.23 13.14 0.59
CA VAL A 43 14.86 11.96 1.20
C VAL A 43 14.42 11.92 2.67
N PHE A 44 13.96 10.77 3.15
CA PHE A 44 13.47 10.61 4.52
C PHE A 44 14.27 9.52 5.25
N HIS A 45 14.69 9.77 6.49
CA HIS A 45 15.21 8.73 7.37
C HIS A 45 14.15 8.35 8.39
N SER A 46 13.58 7.17 8.24
CA SER A 46 12.74 6.56 9.27
C SER A 46 13.59 6.09 10.46
N LYS A 47 13.03 6.15 11.66
CA LYS A 47 13.61 5.53 12.87
C LYS A 47 13.65 4.02 12.71
N ILE A 48 12.54 3.43 12.25
CA ILE A 48 12.45 2.00 11.94
C ILE A 48 13.01 1.73 10.54
N LYS A 49 13.87 0.71 10.40
CA LYS A 49 14.60 0.44 9.13
C LYS A 49 14.01 -0.69 8.29
N SER A 50 13.12 -1.49 8.85
CA SER A 50 12.53 -2.65 8.20
C SER A 50 11.16 -2.96 8.77
N ARG A 51 10.39 -3.80 8.06
CA ARG A 51 9.11 -4.31 8.57
C ARG A 51 9.34 -5.23 9.76
N ASN A 52 8.45 -5.17 10.75
CA ASN A 52 8.52 -6.04 11.93
C ASN A 52 7.62 -7.26 11.76
N LYS A 53 8.20 -8.35 11.26
CA LYS A 53 7.47 -9.61 11.08
C LYS A 53 6.91 -10.14 12.41
N ASP A 54 7.71 -10.12 13.46
CA ASP A 54 7.35 -10.73 14.75
C ASP A 54 6.29 -9.90 15.50
N GLY A 55 6.25 -8.59 15.25
CA GLY A 55 5.19 -7.68 15.73
C GLY A 55 3.94 -7.63 14.85
N THR A 56 3.84 -8.44 13.80
CA THR A 56 2.68 -8.46 12.90
C THR A 56 1.69 -9.55 13.31
N VAL A 57 0.45 -9.16 13.60
CA VAL A 57 -0.70 -10.06 13.75
C VAL A 57 -1.55 -10.00 12.48
N ASP A 58 -1.39 -10.98 11.59
CA ASP A 58 -2.03 -10.99 10.26
C ASP A 58 -3.57 -11.23 10.30
N ASN A 59 -4.12 -11.72 11.41
CA ASN A 59 -5.57 -11.83 11.60
C ASN A 59 -5.95 -11.82 13.09
N VAL A 60 -6.30 -10.65 13.60
CA VAL A 60 -6.68 -10.48 15.02
C VAL A 60 -7.93 -11.28 15.41
N ASN A 61 -8.83 -11.59 14.46
CA ASN A 61 -10.08 -12.30 14.74
C ASN A 61 -9.88 -13.80 15.01
N LYS A 62 -8.69 -14.34 14.69
CA LYS A 62 -8.33 -15.74 14.97
C LYS A 62 -7.65 -15.92 16.33
N LEU A 63 -7.33 -14.82 17.02
CA LEU A 63 -6.67 -14.90 18.32
C LEU A 63 -7.65 -15.35 19.42
N PRO A 64 -7.14 -15.95 20.51
CA PRO A 64 -7.94 -16.21 21.70
C PRO A 64 -8.61 -14.94 22.24
N ALA A 65 -9.79 -15.09 22.87
CA ALA A 65 -10.57 -13.94 23.37
C ALA A 65 -9.79 -13.06 24.36
N VAL A 66 -8.89 -13.63 25.16
CA VAL A 66 -8.02 -12.89 26.09
C VAL A 66 -7.06 -11.97 25.34
N GLU A 67 -6.50 -12.42 24.22
CA GLU A 67 -5.60 -11.61 23.40
C GLU A 67 -6.35 -10.54 22.60
N GLN A 68 -7.54 -10.87 22.08
CA GLN A 68 -8.42 -9.88 21.44
C GLN A 68 -8.74 -8.72 22.40
N LYS A 69 -9.04 -9.02 23.68
CA LYS A 69 -9.26 -7.97 24.70
C LYS A 69 -8.02 -7.10 24.94
N LYS A 70 -6.81 -7.68 24.94
CA LYS A 70 -5.56 -6.92 25.04
C LYS A 70 -5.37 -5.99 23.84
N ILE A 71 -5.59 -6.50 22.63
CA ILE A 71 -5.54 -5.71 21.39
C ILE A 71 -6.57 -4.58 21.41
N GLU A 72 -7.80 -4.84 21.87
CA GLU A 72 -8.81 -3.81 22.06
C GLU A 72 -8.35 -2.68 22.98
N ALA A 73 -7.70 -3.01 24.09
CA ALA A 73 -7.14 -2.01 25.00
C ALA A 73 -6.04 -1.18 24.33
N VAL A 74 -5.14 -1.82 23.57
CA VAL A 74 -4.10 -1.14 22.79
C VAL A 74 -4.72 -0.20 21.75
N ILE A 75 -5.73 -0.65 21.00
CA ILE A 75 -6.41 0.18 20.00
C ILE A 75 -7.14 1.36 20.64
N LYS A 76 -7.71 1.21 21.85
CA LYS A 76 -8.29 2.35 22.58
C LYS A 76 -7.22 3.39 22.95
N LYS A 77 -6.03 2.96 23.41
CA LYS A 77 -4.90 3.86 23.71
C LYS A 77 -4.42 4.56 22.44
N ALA A 78 -4.23 3.81 21.35
CA ALA A 78 -3.86 4.31 20.04
C ALA A 78 -4.88 5.32 19.48
N TYR A 79 -6.17 4.99 19.55
CA TYR A 79 -7.24 5.88 19.12
C TYR A 79 -7.23 7.20 19.89
N LYS A 80 -7.15 7.15 21.23
CA LYS A 80 -7.03 8.36 22.06
C LYS A 80 -5.81 9.19 21.68
N ASN A 81 -4.66 8.56 21.51
CA ASN A 81 -3.42 9.22 21.10
C ASN A 81 -3.59 9.97 19.77
N MET A 82 -4.34 9.39 18.82
CA MET A 82 -4.56 9.98 17.50
C MET A 82 -5.67 11.04 17.48
N TRP A 83 -6.72 10.89 18.28
CA TRP A 83 -7.92 11.74 18.26
C TRP A 83 -7.63 13.21 18.60
N ASP A 84 -6.65 13.47 19.47
CA ASP A 84 -6.31 14.83 19.91
C ASP A 84 -5.35 15.55 18.95
N ARG A 85 -5.04 14.97 17.78
CA ARG A 85 -4.06 15.48 16.82
C ARG A 85 -4.69 15.95 15.53
N ASP A 86 -3.97 16.78 14.78
CA ASP A 86 -4.25 17.02 13.36
C ASP A 86 -3.96 15.73 12.57
N ILE A 87 -4.89 15.30 11.71
CA ILE A 87 -4.79 14.05 10.96
C ILE A 87 -4.76 14.34 9.46
N ILE A 88 -3.90 13.65 8.71
CA ILE A 88 -3.94 13.63 7.25
C ILE A 88 -4.61 12.34 6.81
N ALA A 89 -5.68 12.47 6.04
CA ALA A 89 -6.34 11.35 5.38
C ALA A 89 -5.97 11.35 3.89
N VAL A 90 -5.45 10.24 3.37
CA VAL A 90 -5.12 10.10 1.94
C VAL A 90 -5.96 9.01 1.32
N GLU A 91 -6.74 9.35 0.28
CA GLU A 91 -7.49 8.40 -0.52
C GLU A 91 -6.86 8.25 -1.90
N ARG A 92 -6.51 7.01 -2.25
CA ARG A 92 -5.94 6.64 -3.55
C ARG A 92 -6.51 5.31 -4.00
N ILE A 93 -6.17 4.91 -5.22
CA ILE A 93 -6.61 3.63 -5.78
C ILE A 93 -5.41 2.74 -6.09
N ILE A 94 -5.53 1.47 -5.71
CA ILE A 94 -4.66 0.39 -6.13
C ILE A 94 -5.14 -0.13 -7.48
N GLY A 95 -4.21 -0.23 -8.43
CA GLY A 95 -4.48 -0.63 -9.80
C GLY A 95 -5.14 0.47 -10.63
N ALA A 96 -4.60 0.69 -11.84
CA ALA A 96 -5.11 1.71 -12.76
C ALA A 96 -6.32 1.26 -13.59
N HIS A 97 -6.66 -0.03 -13.57
CA HIS A 97 -7.77 -0.58 -14.36
C HIS A 97 -9.06 -0.58 -13.54
N SER A 98 -10.18 -0.17 -14.14
CA SER A 98 -11.48 -0.06 -13.43
C SER A 98 -11.91 -1.39 -12.81
N GLU A 99 -11.70 -2.48 -13.56
CA GLU A 99 -11.88 -3.84 -13.10
C GLU A 99 -10.73 -4.27 -12.20
N GLY A 100 -11.06 -4.77 -11.01
CA GLY A 100 -10.08 -5.25 -10.03
C GLY A 100 -9.44 -4.18 -9.13
N SER A 101 -9.45 -2.90 -9.51
CA SER A 101 -8.92 -1.81 -8.67
C SER A 101 -9.63 -1.70 -7.32
N MET A 102 -8.97 -1.12 -6.32
CA MET A 102 -9.54 -0.92 -4.98
C MET A 102 -9.16 0.44 -4.43
N LYS A 103 -10.17 1.18 -3.96
CA LYS A 103 -9.92 2.47 -3.30
C LYS A 103 -9.54 2.19 -1.86
N PHE A 104 -8.48 2.83 -1.40
CA PHE A 104 -8.06 2.71 -0.02
C PHE A 104 -7.97 4.08 0.62
N ARG A 105 -8.02 4.07 1.95
CA ARG A 105 -7.80 5.24 2.80
C ARG A 105 -6.66 4.99 3.76
N VAL A 106 -5.80 5.97 3.95
CA VAL A 106 -4.77 5.99 4.98
C VAL A 106 -5.01 7.17 5.91
N PHE A 107 -4.90 6.95 7.22
CA PHE A 107 -4.82 8.01 8.22
C PHE A 107 -3.44 8.02 8.86
N VAL A 108 -2.81 9.20 8.90
CA VAL A 108 -1.54 9.45 9.60
C VAL A 108 -1.61 10.78 10.36
N PRO A 109 -0.92 10.94 11.51
CA PRO A 109 -0.78 12.23 12.16
C PRO A 109 -0.05 13.25 11.27
N LYS A 110 -0.42 14.53 11.33
CA LYS A 110 0.19 15.63 10.55
C LYS A 110 1.65 15.93 10.94
N GLU A 111 2.13 15.35 12.03
CA GLU A 111 3.53 15.31 12.41
C GLU A 111 4.37 14.43 11.48
N TYR A 112 3.72 13.50 10.76
CA TYR A 112 4.32 12.55 9.82
C TYR A 112 3.80 12.69 8.37
N PRO A 113 3.82 13.90 7.78
CA PRO A 113 3.25 14.16 6.45
C PRO A 113 3.99 13.41 5.33
N GLN A 114 5.26 13.02 5.56
CA GLN A 114 6.04 12.24 4.61
C GLN A 114 5.42 10.88 4.28
N LEU A 115 4.71 10.26 5.23
CA LEU A 115 4.01 8.99 5.00
C LEU A 115 2.85 9.19 4.02
N ALA A 116 2.05 10.24 4.23
CA ALA A 116 1.00 10.65 3.31
C ALA A 116 1.56 11.02 1.93
N TYR A 117 2.67 11.77 1.88
CA TYR A 117 3.36 12.12 0.63
C TYR A 117 3.82 10.89 -0.16
N MET A 118 4.46 9.92 0.50
CA MET A 118 4.92 8.69 -0.15
C MET A 118 3.75 7.83 -0.65
N VAL A 119 2.66 7.70 0.13
CA VAL A 119 1.43 7.03 -0.33
C VAL A 119 0.82 7.74 -1.53
N TYR A 120 0.69 9.07 -1.49
CA TYR A 120 0.07 9.84 -2.56
C TYR A 120 0.76 9.61 -3.91
N ASN A 121 2.09 9.61 -3.91
CA ASN A 121 2.88 9.47 -5.14
C ASN A 121 2.96 8.03 -5.65
N ASN A 122 2.98 7.04 -4.75
CA ASN A 122 3.13 5.63 -5.11
C ASN A 122 1.84 4.97 -5.64
N PHE A 123 0.68 5.60 -5.44
CA PHE A 123 -0.61 5.04 -5.88
C PHE A 123 -1.38 6.00 -6.80
N PHE A 124 -2.38 5.49 -7.52
CA PHE A 124 -3.12 6.24 -8.52
C PHE A 124 -4.19 7.15 -7.89
N LYS A 125 -4.62 8.19 -8.63
CA LYS A 125 -5.72 9.07 -8.19
C LYS A 125 -7.01 8.25 -8.10
N ALA A 126 -7.71 8.34 -6.97
CA ALA A 126 -9.00 7.67 -6.79
C ALA A 126 -10.13 8.44 -7.50
N PRO A 127 -11.12 7.75 -8.10
CA PRO A 127 -12.43 8.32 -8.40
C PRO A 127 -13.13 8.77 -7.11
N GLU A 128 -13.89 9.86 -7.19
CA GLU A 128 -14.57 10.46 -6.04
C GLU A 128 -15.71 9.56 -5.53
N ASP A 129 -16.50 9.01 -6.45
CA ASP A 129 -17.71 8.21 -6.23
C ASP A 129 -17.45 6.75 -5.81
N ARG A 130 -16.20 6.30 -5.84
CA ARG A 130 -15.85 4.93 -5.47
C ARG A 130 -15.84 4.75 -3.94
N PRO A 131 -16.47 3.68 -3.39
CA PRO A 131 -16.43 3.38 -1.97
C PRO A 131 -15.03 2.94 -1.51
N ILE A 132 -14.73 3.14 -0.22
CA ILE A 132 -13.48 2.65 0.39
C ILE A 132 -13.53 1.14 0.56
N ASP A 133 -12.54 0.45 0.00
CA ASP A 133 -12.35 -0.98 0.12
C ASP A 133 -11.45 -1.35 1.31
N VAL A 134 -10.41 -0.56 1.57
CA VAL A 134 -9.34 -0.86 2.54
C VAL A 134 -8.99 0.38 3.33
N THR A 135 -8.79 0.24 4.64
CA THR A 135 -8.31 1.33 5.49
C THR A 135 -7.03 0.93 6.23
N THR A 136 -6.06 1.83 6.28
CA THR A 136 -4.91 1.71 7.21
C THR A 136 -4.85 2.95 8.10
N ILE A 137 -4.62 2.73 9.39
CA ILE A 137 -4.38 3.78 10.38
C ILE A 137 -2.96 3.56 10.91
N MET A 138 -2.11 4.57 10.79
CA MET A 138 -0.71 4.46 11.19
C MET A 138 -0.35 5.55 12.19
N ILE A 139 0.19 5.14 13.34
CA ILE A 139 0.57 6.00 14.47
C ILE A 139 2.05 5.73 14.76
N PRO A 140 2.95 6.51 14.15
CA PRO A 140 4.37 6.16 14.12
C PRO A 140 5.11 6.26 15.46
N ASP A 141 4.65 7.12 16.36
CA ASP A 141 5.25 7.41 17.67
C ASP A 141 4.61 6.65 18.83
N PHE A 142 3.82 5.62 18.55
CA PHE A 142 3.27 4.77 19.61
C PHE A 142 4.39 3.94 20.28
N ASP A 143 4.32 3.77 21.61
CA ASP A 143 5.39 3.12 22.37
C ASP A 143 5.65 1.68 21.91
N GLU A 144 4.56 0.95 21.66
CA GLU A 144 4.61 -0.44 21.22
C GLU A 144 4.61 -0.55 19.68
N GLN A 145 5.62 -1.24 19.13
CA GLN A 145 5.69 -1.52 17.70
C GLN A 145 4.87 -2.75 17.33
N MET A 146 3.77 -2.58 16.59
CA MET A 146 2.95 -3.69 16.11
C MET A 146 2.15 -3.35 14.86
N THR A 147 1.88 -4.36 14.03
CA THR A 147 0.96 -4.27 12.89
C THR A 147 -0.21 -5.21 13.15
N LEU A 148 -1.41 -4.67 13.30
CA LEU A 148 -2.61 -5.41 13.65
C LEU A 148 -3.59 -5.41 12.49
N VAL A 149 -3.87 -6.58 11.92
CA VAL A 149 -4.69 -6.72 10.71
C VAL A 149 -6.05 -7.32 11.07
N ASP A 150 -7.14 -6.60 10.80
CA ASP A 150 -8.50 -7.11 10.85
C ASP A 150 -9.04 -7.33 9.42
N PRO A 151 -8.95 -8.55 8.88
CA PRO A 151 -9.45 -8.86 7.53
C PRO A 151 -10.97 -8.74 7.39
N ILE A 152 -11.73 -8.85 8.49
CA ILE A 152 -13.20 -8.79 8.45
C ILE A 152 -13.65 -7.34 8.22
N SER A 153 -13.13 -6.40 9.01
CA SER A 153 -13.41 -4.97 8.84
C SER A 153 -12.57 -4.31 7.74
N LYS A 154 -11.54 -5.01 7.23
CA LYS A 154 -10.56 -4.53 6.24
C LYS A 154 -9.77 -3.31 6.71
N VAL A 155 -9.52 -3.25 8.02
CA VAL A 155 -8.76 -2.19 8.68
C VAL A 155 -7.45 -2.76 9.20
N THR A 156 -6.36 -2.04 8.96
CA THR A 156 -5.05 -2.35 9.55
C THR A 156 -4.60 -1.20 10.45
N PHE A 157 -4.13 -1.51 11.65
CA PHE A 157 -3.37 -0.56 12.48
C PHE A 157 -1.88 -0.83 12.36
N ILE A 158 -1.08 0.23 12.22
CA ILE A 158 0.38 0.19 12.31
C ILE A 158 0.77 1.13 13.44
N LEU A 159 1.39 0.58 14.48
CA LEU A 159 1.79 1.30 15.69
C LEU A 159 3.31 1.25 15.82
N GLY A 160 3.91 2.34 16.29
CA GLY A 160 5.33 2.41 16.66
C GLY A 160 6.29 2.22 15.49
N SER A 161 5.87 2.58 14.27
CA SER A 161 6.70 2.52 13.08
C SER A 161 6.46 3.72 12.19
N ASP A 162 7.54 4.41 11.79
CA ASP A 162 7.55 5.44 10.76
C ASP A 162 8.08 4.91 9.41
N TYR A 163 8.19 3.59 9.28
CA TYR A 163 8.72 2.94 8.08
C TYR A 163 7.65 2.79 7.00
N TYR A 164 7.85 3.47 5.86
CA TYR A 164 6.91 3.44 4.75
C TYR A 164 6.63 2.03 4.20
N GLY A 165 7.61 1.12 4.27
CA GLY A 165 7.42 -0.25 3.81
C GLY A 165 6.33 -1.00 4.56
N GLU A 166 6.08 -0.67 5.84
CA GLU A 166 4.98 -1.22 6.64
C GLU A 166 3.62 -0.72 6.11
N LEU A 167 3.53 0.59 5.84
CA LEU A 167 2.33 1.23 5.29
C LEU A 167 1.98 0.76 3.87
N LYS A 168 2.98 0.67 2.99
CA LYS A 168 2.80 0.13 1.65
C LYS A 168 2.25 -1.31 1.73
N MET A 169 2.82 -2.12 2.62
CA MET A 169 2.47 -3.53 2.71
C MET A 169 1.16 -3.81 3.44
N SER A 170 0.71 -2.96 4.38
CA SER A 170 -0.64 -3.10 4.96
C SER A 170 -1.72 -2.99 3.88
N LEU A 171 -1.58 -2.01 2.98
CA LEU A 171 -2.52 -1.77 1.89
C LEU A 171 -2.54 -2.94 0.90
N LEU A 172 -1.36 -3.38 0.47
CA LEU A 172 -1.22 -4.46 -0.51
C LEU A 172 -1.63 -5.82 0.09
N ARG A 173 -1.30 -6.12 1.34
CA ARG A 173 -1.76 -7.34 2.05
C ARG A 173 -3.28 -7.42 2.06
N MET A 174 -3.94 -6.34 2.52
CA MET A 174 -5.41 -6.32 2.59
C MET A 174 -6.04 -6.36 1.21
N THR A 175 -5.45 -5.69 0.23
CA THR A 175 -5.85 -5.75 -1.18
C THR A 175 -5.81 -7.18 -1.71
N MET A 176 -4.70 -7.91 -1.52
CA MET A 176 -4.61 -9.31 -1.95
C MET A 176 -5.66 -10.19 -1.27
N HIS A 177 -5.92 -9.95 0.03
CA HIS A 177 -6.99 -10.64 0.75
C HIS A 177 -8.37 -10.35 0.13
N VAL A 178 -8.74 -9.08 -0.07
CA VAL A 178 -10.04 -8.71 -0.65
C VAL A 178 -10.19 -9.22 -2.08
N SER A 179 -9.13 -9.20 -2.89
CA SER A 179 -9.12 -9.76 -4.24
C SER A 179 -9.46 -11.25 -4.22
N ARG A 180 -8.86 -12.02 -3.30
CA ARG A 180 -9.13 -13.44 -3.13
C ARG A 180 -10.57 -13.70 -2.69
N GLU A 181 -11.01 -13.02 -1.63
CA GLU A 181 -12.32 -13.29 -1.01
C GLU A 181 -13.50 -12.78 -1.83
N LYS A 182 -13.33 -11.69 -2.60
CA LYS A 182 -14.47 -10.97 -3.19
C LYS A 182 -14.42 -10.82 -4.71
N LYS A 183 -13.26 -11.07 -5.35
CA LYS A 183 -13.06 -10.76 -6.77
C LYS A 183 -12.57 -11.94 -7.59
N LYS A 184 -12.57 -13.16 -7.02
CA LYS A 184 -12.05 -14.37 -7.68
C LYS A 184 -10.67 -14.14 -8.29
N SER A 185 -9.83 -13.40 -7.58
CA SER A 185 -8.54 -12.95 -8.09
C SER A 185 -7.46 -13.27 -7.08
N LEU A 186 -6.25 -13.56 -7.55
CA LEU A 186 -5.12 -13.92 -6.71
C LEU A 186 -4.08 -12.80 -6.67
N GLY A 187 -3.64 -12.46 -5.46
CA GLY A 187 -2.48 -11.59 -5.25
C GLY A 187 -1.18 -12.37 -5.47
N LEU A 188 -0.29 -11.83 -6.29
CA LEU A 188 1.00 -12.43 -6.64
C LEU A 188 2.13 -11.46 -6.37
N HIS A 189 3.15 -11.92 -5.64
CA HIS A 189 4.40 -11.19 -5.48
C HIS A 189 5.34 -11.55 -6.64
N ALA A 190 5.13 -10.87 -7.78
CA ALA A 190 5.83 -11.13 -9.03
C ALA A 190 6.03 -9.81 -9.79
N GLY A 191 7.14 -9.69 -10.51
CA GLY A 191 7.25 -8.67 -11.55
C GLY A 191 6.38 -9.04 -12.75
N SER A 192 5.90 -8.05 -13.50
CA SER A 192 5.12 -8.25 -14.71
C SER A 192 5.60 -7.36 -15.85
N LYS A 193 5.69 -7.95 -17.04
CA LYS A 193 6.03 -7.25 -18.28
C LYS A 193 5.24 -7.76 -19.46
N VAL A 194 5.15 -6.92 -20.48
CA VAL A 194 4.55 -7.27 -21.77
C VAL A 194 5.63 -7.20 -22.83
N TYR A 195 5.73 -8.25 -23.63
CA TYR A 195 6.58 -8.32 -24.79
C TYR A 195 5.77 -8.21 -26.07
N TRP A 196 6.37 -7.59 -27.08
CA TRP A 196 5.97 -7.69 -28.47
C TRP A 196 7.12 -8.35 -29.21
N LEU A 197 6.91 -9.58 -29.67
CA LEU A 197 7.95 -10.40 -30.30
C LEU A 197 7.43 -10.99 -31.61
N ARG A 198 8.30 -11.16 -32.60
CA ARG A 198 7.96 -11.85 -33.83
C ARG A 198 7.96 -13.36 -33.60
N ASP A 199 6.90 -14.02 -34.04
CA ASP A 199 6.87 -15.48 -34.06
C ASP A 199 7.67 -16.06 -35.24
N LYS A 200 7.69 -17.39 -35.37
CA LYS A 200 8.35 -18.10 -36.47
C LYS A 200 7.84 -17.68 -37.86
N LYS A 201 6.62 -17.13 -37.95
CA LYS A 201 6.00 -16.61 -39.18
C LYS A 201 6.23 -15.10 -39.36
N LYS A 202 7.15 -14.51 -38.59
CA LYS A 202 7.49 -13.08 -38.55
C LYS A 202 6.33 -12.15 -38.13
N GLN A 203 5.26 -12.68 -37.54
CA GLN A 203 4.13 -11.87 -37.06
C GLN A 203 4.40 -11.35 -35.65
N LEU A 204 4.14 -10.07 -35.40
CA LEU A 204 4.30 -9.48 -34.07
C LEU A 204 3.19 -9.99 -33.12
N LYS A 205 3.57 -10.67 -32.04
CA LYS A 205 2.68 -11.21 -31.01
C LYS A 205 2.93 -10.51 -29.68
N LYS A 206 1.85 -10.21 -28.97
CA LYS A 206 1.87 -9.67 -27.60
C LYS A 206 1.86 -10.82 -26.60
N LYS A 207 2.78 -10.81 -25.64
CA LYS A 207 2.88 -11.83 -24.57
C LYS A 207 3.07 -11.17 -23.21
N GLY A 208 2.20 -11.49 -22.26
CA GLY A 208 2.39 -11.12 -20.85
C GLY A 208 3.27 -12.15 -20.15
N VAL A 209 4.15 -11.70 -19.27
CA VAL A 209 5.03 -12.56 -18.47
C VAL A 209 5.00 -12.09 -17.02
N LEU A 210 4.84 -13.05 -16.11
CA LEU A 210 5.02 -12.89 -14.67
C LEU A 210 6.38 -13.49 -14.28
N ILE A 211 7.13 -12.76 -13.46
CA ILE A 211 8.47 -13.15 -13.01
C ILE A 211 8.43 -13.31 -11.49
N PHE A 212 8.57 -14.54 -11.04
CA PHE A 212 8.71 -14.87 -9.62
C PHE A 212 10.18 -14.93 -9.26
N GLY A 213 10.51 -14.43 -8.06
CA GLY A 213 11.85 -14.48 -7.51
C GLY A 213 11.81 -14.13 -6.03
N LEU A 214 12.70 -14.76 -5.26
CA LEU A 214 12.87 -14.41 -3.86
C LEU A 214 13.63 -13.07 -3.76
N SER A 215 13.68 -12.51 -2.55
CA SER A 215 14.47 -11.30 -2.30
C SER A 215 15.93 -11.55 -2.67
N GLY A 216 16.54 -10.60 -3.39
CA GLY A 216 17.95 -10.69 -3.81
C GLY A 216 18.22 -11.57 -5.04
N THR A 217 17.24 -12.23 -5.64
CA THR A 217 17.47 -13.13 -6.80
C THR A 217 17.36 -12.43 -8.17
N GLY A 218 17.43 -11.09 -8.21
CA GLY A 218 17.36 -10.34 -9.46
C GLY A 218 15.98 -10.18 -10.09
N LYS A 219 14.87 -10.40 -9.35
CA LYS A 219 13.48 -10.21 -9.82
C LYS A 219 13.31 -8.86 -10.52
N THR A 220 13.70 -7.77 -9.86
CA THR A 220 13.61 -6.40 -10.41
C THR A 220 14.48 -6.25 -11.66
N THR A 221 15.72 -6.72 -11.64
CA THR A 221 16.63 -6.68 -12.79
C THR A 221 16.02 -7.35 -14.02
N ILE A 222 15.46 -8.56 -13.88
CA ILE A 222 14.84 -9.29 -15.00
C ILE A 222 13.53 -8.61 -15.45
N THR A 223 12.80 -8.01 -14.52
CA THR A 223 11.55 -7.30 -14.81
C THR A 223 11.80 -6.03 -15.62
N THR A 224 12.84 -5.27 -15.29
CA THR A 224 13.15 -3.98 -15.91
C THR A 224 14.05 -4.07 -17.15
N MET A 225 14.60 -5.24 -17.45
CA MET A 225 15.53 -5.44 -18.57
C MET A 225 14.84 -5.29 -19.94
N GLY A 226 15.47 -4.48 -20.82
CA GLY A 226 15.06 -4.22 -22.20
C GLY A 226 15.36 -5.35 -23.21
N HIS A 227 16.23 -6.30 -22.82
CA HIS A 227 16.69 -7.44 -23.63
C HIS A 227 17.28 -7.07 -25.01
N GLY A 228 17.71 -5.83 -25.22
CA GLY A 228 18.28 -5.37 -26.50
C GLY A 228 17.30 -5.41 -27.68
N LEU A 229 15.99 -5.51 -27.42
CA LEU A 229 14.97 -5.56 -28.47
C LEU A 229 14.92 -4.24 -29.25
N LYS A 230 14.75 -4.33 -30.57
CA LYS A 230 14.61 -3.19 -31.48
C LYS A 230 13.23 -3.18 -32.11
N TYR A 231 12.70 -1.98 -32.35
CA TYR A 231 11.39 -1.80 -32.98
C TYR A 231 11.27 -2.61 -34.29
N PRO A 232 10.14 -3.30 -34.53
CA PRO A 232 8.88 -3.25 -33.77
C PRO A 232 8.82 -4.16 -32.53
N GLU A 233 9.84 -4.97 -32.27
CA GLU A 233 9.93 -5.77 -31.05
C GLU A 233 10.29 -4.88 -29.86
N ARG A 234 9.62 -5.09 -28.73
CA ARG A 234 9.79 -4.23 -27.55
C ARG A 234 9.31 -4.91 -26.30
N VAL A 235 9.71 -4.35 -25.17
CA VAL A 235 9.20 -4.70 -23.84
C VAL A 235 8.54 -3.48 -23.20
N ARG A 236 7.52 -3.72 -22.38
CA ARG A 236 6.94 -2.71 -21.48
C ARG A 236 6.81 -3.30 -20.09
N ILE A 237 7.44 -2.65 -19.13
CA ILE A 237 7.31 -2.97 -17.71
C ILE A 237 5.89 -2.62 -17.26
N ARG A 238 5.28 -3.47 -16.44
CA ARG A 238 3.92 -3.26 -15.91
C ARG A 238 3.91 -3.10 -14.40
N GLN A 239 4.71 -3.90 -13.68
CA GLN A 239 4.83 -3.86 -12.22
C GLN A 239 6.08 -4.65 -11.81
N ASP A 240 6.75 -4.32 -10.72
CA ASP A 240 7.93 -5.04 -10.24
C ASP A 240 7.70 -5.74 -8.89
N ASP A 241 6.61 -5.43 -8.21
CA ASP A 241 6.31 -5.93 -6.88
C ASP A 241 5.07 -6.83 -6.83
N ILE A 242 3.87 -6.25 -6.72
CA ILE A 242 2.62 -6.99 -6.52
C ILE A 242 1.72 -6.91 -7.75
N ASN A 243 1.16 -8.04 -8.18
CA ASN A 243 0.14 -8.12 -9.22
C ASN A 243 -1.12 -8.78 -8.68
N ILE A 244 -2.26 -8.46 -9.26
CA ILE A 244 -3.52 -9.17 -9.05
C ILE A 244 -3.90 -9.85 -10.37
N ILE A 245 -4.05 -11.17 -10.36
CA ILE A 245 -4.47 -11.95 -11.52
C ILE A 245 -5.91 -12.44 -11.36
N ASN A 246 -6.76 -12.31 -12.37
CA ASN A 246 -8.12 -12.85 -12.38
C ASN A 246 -8.17 -14.26 -13.01
N GLU A 247 -9.35 -14.90 -12.99
CA GLU A 247 -9.56 -16.26 -13.55
C GLU A 247 -9.28 -16.35 -15.07
N GLU A 248 -9.35 -15.23 -15.79
CA GLU A 248 -9.06 -15.15 -17.22
C GLU A 248 -7.55 -14.98 -17.53
N GLY A 249 -6.72 -14.90 -16.49
CA GLY A 249 -5.27 -14.68 -16.61
C GLY A 249 -4.88 -13.21 -16.87
N TYR A 250 -5.82 -12.27 -16.76
CA TYR A 250 -5.53 -10.84 -16.84
C TYR A 250 -4.84 -10.37 -15.56
N CYS A 251 -3.72 -9.67 -15.71
CA CYS A 251 -2.89 -9.19 -14.60
C CYS A 251 -2.95 -7.67 -14.46
N ILE A 252 -3.27 -7.21 -13.26
CA ILE A 252 -3.34 -5.80 -12.86
C ILE A 252 -2.13 -5.49 -11.97
N GLY A 253 -1.33 -4.50 -12.37
CA GLY A 253 -0.28 -3.96 -11.49
C GLY A 253 -0.89 -3.06 -10.43
N THR A 254 -0.44 -3.15 -9.18
CA THR A 254 -1.09 -2.49 -8.04
C THR A 254 -0.62 -1.07 -7.76
N GLU A 255 0.68 -0.80 -7.90
CA GLU A 255 1.29 0.51 -7.66
C GLU A 255 1.50 1.34 -8.93
N ARG A 256 1.72 2.64 -8.74
CA ARG A 256 2.08 3.59 -9.79
C ARG A 256 3.61 3.71 -9.85
N ASN A 257 4.22 2.77 -10.57
CA ASN A 257 5.65 2.75 -10.87
C ASN A 257 5.99 3.67 -12.06
#